data_AF-A0A3M1BAR7-F1
#
_entry.id   AF-A0A3M1BAR7-F1
#
_cell.length_a   1.000
_cell.length_b   1.000
_cell.length_c   1.000
_cell.angle_alpha   90.00
_cell.angle_beta   90.00
_cell.angle_gamma   90.00
#
_symmetry.space_group_name_H-M   'P 1'
#
loop_
_entity.id
_entity.type
_entity.pdbx_description
1 polymer ?
#
loop_
_entity_poly.entity_id
_entity_poly.type
_entity_poly.pdbx_seq_one_letter_code
_entity_poly.pdbx_strand_id
1 'polypeptide(L)'
;MQLDQFRKYYNHTIHPELVRLDRKRMRFIRLLLIAVLLFAAVVVFEIYVRIFVLSLLLMLILGVYMSFVIYRMRKFIREFKPHVVRLVLDFIDDQPLFGELEYKPKGKIPFNRFLSSGIFSLGEAVYEGEDYITGRIGDIEFEMCELLVRETSRVRARLDDVFKGIFIHAVFRHPARGRLLVLPRDEMPLMTESLRNLVANGGQCLDDHIPEEEFLGRFTVYGTRDARLSALLPQELREFLTQYRRQSKIYLSIIG
;
A
#
# COMPACT_ATOMS: atom_id res chain seq x y z
N MET A 1 -9.59 18.77 -17.93
CA MET A 1 -8.43 19.68 -18.02
C MET A 1 -7.26 19.25 -17.12
N GLN A 2 -7.48 18.85 -15.85
CA GLN A 2 -6.40 18.37 -14.96
C GLN A 2 -5.77 17.02 -15.36
N LEU A 3 -6.53 16.08 -15.91
CA LEU A 3 -6.02 14.78 -16.39
C LEU A 3 -5.03 14.90 -17.57
N ASP A 4 -5.20 15.88 -18.46
CA ASP A 4 -4.28 16.12 -19.58
C ASP A 4 -2.99 16.82 -19.14
N GLN A 5 -3.06 17.66 -18.11
CA GLN A 5 -1.87 18.24 -17.48
C GLN A 5 -1.08 17.16 -16.72
N PHE A 6 -1.76 16.28 -15.97
CA PHE A 6 -1.14 15.11 -15.35
C PHE A 6 -0.51 14.18 -16.38
N ARG A 7 -1.22 13.87 -17.49
CA ARG A 7 -0.68 13.05 -18.59
C ARG A 7 0.53 13.69 -19.27
N LYS A 8 0.52 15.00 -19.52
CA LYS A 8 1.66 15.72 -20.09
C LYS A 8 2.87 15.70 -19.14
N TYR A 9 2.67 15.95 -17.86
CA TYR A 9 3.75 15.92 -16.88
C TYR A 9 4.27 14.49 -16.64
N TYR A 10 3.39 13.50 -16.52
CA TYR A 10 3.75 12.09 -16.42
C TYR A 10 4.61 11.65 -17.61
N ASN A 11 4.21 12.02 -18.82
CA ASN A 11 4.96 11.65 -20.03
C ASN A 11 6.28 12.40 -20.19
N HIS A 12 6.41 13.63 -19.66
CA HIS A 12 7.60 14.45 -19.88
C HIS A 12 8.64 14.36 -18.76
N THR A 13 8.22 14.14 -17.51
CA THR A 13 9.13 14.16 -16.35
C THR A 13 9.28 12.78 -15.72
N ILE A 14 8.17 12.08 -15.46
CA ILE A 14 8.17 10.80 -14.74
C ILE A 14 8.54 9.62 -15.67
N HIS A 15 7.96 9.58 -16.86
CA HIS A 15 8.17 8.50 -17.84
C HIS A 15 9.62 8.37 -18.35
N PRO A 16 10.35 9.45 -18.73
CA PRO A 16 11.73 9.30 -19.19
C PRO A 16 12.68 8.85 -18.07
N GLU A 17 12.44 9.27 -16.82
CA GLU A 17 13.15 8.73 -15.67
C GLU A 17 12.79 7.24 -15.50
N LEU A 18 11.50 6.87 -15.41
CA LEU A 18 11.06 5.46 -15.33
C LEU A 18 11.69 4.59 -16.42
N VAL A 19 11.77 5.07 -17.67
CA VAL A 19 12.40 4.36 -18.80
C VAL A 19 13.93 4.25 -18.65
N ARG A 20 14.61 5.29 -18.16
CA ARG A 20 16.06 5.24 -17.84
C ARG A 20 16.33 4.21 -16.74
N LEU A 21 15.41 4.07 -15.80
CA LEU A 21 15.53 3.25 -14.61
C LEU A 21 15.20 1.79 -14.93
N ASP A 22 14.20 1.55 -15.77
CA ASP A 22 13.89 0.22 -16.28
C ASP A 22 15.02 -0.30 -17.18
N ARG A 23 15.68 0.57 -17.96
CA ARG A 23 16.91 0.20 -18.68
C ARG A 23 18.04 -0.23 -17.73
N LYS A 24 18.22 0.44 -16.59
CA LYS A 24 19.22 0.05 -15.57
C LYS A 24 18.84 -1.27 -14.90
N ARG A 25 17.57 -1.46 -14.52
CA ARG A 25 17.04 -2.71 -13.98
C ARG A 25 17.26 -3.87 -14.95
N MET A 26 16.95 -3.69 -16.23
CA MET A 26 17.17 -4.69 -17.28
C MET A 26 18.65 -4.98 -17.56
N ARG A 27 19.58 -4.07 -17.24
CA ARG A 27 21.03 -4.38 -17.26
C ARG A 27 21.41 -5.30 -16.11
N PHE A 28 20.96 -5.02 -14.88
CA PHE A 28 21.23 -5.89 -13.74
C PHE A 28 20.63 -7.29 -13.91
N ILE A 29 19.40 -7.39 -14.41
CA ILE A 29 18.75 -8.68 -14.71
C ILE A 29 19.55 -9.46 -15.77
N ARG A 30 20.00 -8.80 -16.85
CA ARG A 30 20.83 -9.44 -17.87
C ARG A 30 22.19 -9.90 -17.33
N LEU A 31 22.87 -9.07 -16.53
CA LEU A 31 24.15 -9.45 -15.91
C LEU A 31 23.98 -10.65 -14.97
N LEU A 32 22.87 -10.69 -14.22
CA LEU A 32 22.54 -11.82 -13.34
C LEU A 32 22.21 -13.08 -14.15
N LEU A 33 21.43 -12.98 -15.23
CA LEU A 33 21.17 -14.09 -16.14
C LEU A 33 22.45 -14.65 -16.75
N ILE A 34 23.36 -13.79 -17.23
CA ILE A 34 24.65 -14.22 -17.77
C ILE A 34 25.49 -14.90 -16.69
N ALA A 35 25.52 -14.37 -15.47
CA ALA A 35 26.24 -14.99 -14.35
C ALA A 35 25.67 -16.38 -13.99
N VAL A 36 24.34 -16.54 -14.00
CA VAL A 36 23.67 -17.83 -13.76
C VAL A 36 23.98 -18.83 -14.88
N LEU A 37 23.96 -18.39 -16.14
CA LEU A 37 24.32 -19.25 -17.29
C LEU A 37 25.78 -19.68 -17.24
N LEU A 38 26.70 -18.77 -16.90
CA LEU A 38 28.11 -19.10 -16.71
C LEU A 38 28.30 -20.09 -15.56
N PHE A 39 27.61 -19.89 -14.45
CA PHE A 39 27.64 -20.82 -13.32
C PHE A 39 27.13 -22.22 -13.71
N ALA A 40 26.02 -22.30 -14.43
CA ALA A 40 25.50 -23.56 -14.96
C ALA A 40 26.48 -24.23 -15.95
N ALA A 41 27.14 -23.45 -16.81
CA ALA A 41 28.14 -23.97 -17.74
C ALA A 41 29.36 -24.57 -17.00
N VAL A 42 29.82 -23.94 -15.91
CA VAL A 42 30.89 -24.46 -15.07
C VAL A 42 30.48 -25.76 -14.37
N VAL A 43 29.25 -25.85 -13.86
CA VAL A 43 28.70 -27.09 -13.28
C VAL A 43 28.68 -28.22 -14.31
N VAL A 44 28.20 -27.94 -15.53
CA VAL A 44 28.18 -28.94 -16.61
C VAL A 44 29.60 -29.36 -16.97
N PHE A 45 30.53 -28.41 -17.12
CA PHE A 45 31.93 -28.68 -17.42
C PHE A 45 32.61 -29.54 -16.34
N GLU A 46 32.31 -29.30 -15.07
CA GLU A 46 32.79 -30.12 -13.94
C GLU A 46 32.37 -31.59 -14.07
N ILE A 47 31.11 -31.85 -14.45
CA ILE A 47 30.59 -33.21 -14.64
C ILE A 47 31.40 -33.99 -15.69
N TYR A 48 31.87 -33.30 -16.75
CA TYR A 48 32.66 -33.91 -17.83
C TYR A 48 34.14 -34.09 -17.48
N VAL A 49 34.77 -33.06 -16.88
CA VAL A 49 36.24 -33.01 -16.71
C VAL A 49 36.70 -33.63 -15.39
N ARG A 50 35.84 -33.72 -14.37
CA ARG A 50 36.11 -34.33 -13.03
C ARG A 50 37.34 -33.79 -12.29
N ILE A 51 37.78 -32.56 -12.60
CA ILE A 51 38.84 -31.87 -11.84
C ILE A 51 38.19 -31.04 -10.72
N PHE A 52 38.01 -31.68 -9.56
CA PHE A 52 37.30 -31.12 -8.41
C PHE A 52 37.89 -29.80 -7.88
N VAL A 53 39.22 -29.68 -7.83
CA VAL A 53 39.87 -28.49 -7.25
C VAL A 53 39.66 -27.24 -8.12
N LEU A 54 39.69 -27.41 -9.45
CA LEU A 54 39.51 -26.32 -10.40
C LEU A 54 38.05 -25.86 -10.45
N SER A 55 37.09 -26.79 -10.44
CA SER A 55 35.66 -26.47 -10.41
C SER A 55 35.27 -25.73 -9.15
N LEU A 56 35.76 -26.18 -7.98
CA LEU A 56 35.51 -25.52 -6.69
C LEU A 56 36.01 -24.07 -6.69
N LEU A 57 37.19 -23.81 -7.25
CA LEU A 57 37.78 -22.47 -7.29
C LEU A 57 36.99 -21.54 -8.24
N LEU A 58 36.54 -22.05 -9.41
CA LEU A 58 35.66 -21.29 -10.30
C LEU A 58 34.28 -21.01 -9.69
N MET A 59 33.68 -21.97 -9.00
CA MET A 59 32.41 -21.77 -8.29
C MET A 59 32.53 -20.70 -7.21
N LEU A 60 33.63 -20.68 -6.45
CA LEU A 60 33.89 -19.68 -5.44
C LEU A 60 33.93 -18.27 -6.06
N ILE A 61 34.69 -18.09 -7.14
CA ILE A 61 34.82 -16.80 -7.84
C ILE A 61 33.45 -16.34 -8.38
N LEU A 62 32.71 -17.23 -9.04
CA LEU A 62 31.38 -16.92 -9.58
C LEU A 62 30.36 -16.64 -8.47
N GLY A 63 30.43 -17.36 -7.35
CA GLY A 63 29.58 -17.14 -6.18
C GLY A 63 29.81 -15.78 -5.54
N VAL A 64 31.07 -15.37 -5.39
CA VAL A 64 31.44 -14.02 -4.91
C VAL A 64 30.96 -12.94 -5.88
N TYR A 65 31.16 -13.14 -7.18
CA TYR A 65 30.68 -12.20 -8.20
C TYR A 65 29.14 -12.07 -8.21
N MET A 66 28.40 -13.18 -8.15
CA MET A 66 26.94 -13.18 -8.03
C MET A 66 26.47 -12.45 -6.77
N SER A 67 27.11 -12.72 -5.63
CA SER A 67 26.80 -12.06 -4.36
C SER A 67 27.00 -10.54 -4.44
N PHE A 68 28.08 -10.09 -5.09
CA PHE A 68 28.35 -8.67 -5.33
C PHE A 68 27.28 -8.02 -6.23
N VAL A 69 26.89 -8.67 -7.34
CA VAL A 69 25.85 -8.16 -8.25
C VAL A 69 24.50 -8.06 -7.53
N ILE A 70 24.12 -9.07 -6.75
CA ILE A 70 22.89 -9.07 -5.96
C ILE A 70 22.90 -7.95 -4.93
N TYR A 71 24.03 -7.77 -4.22
CA TYR A 71 24.18 -6.68 -3.26
C TYR A 71 24.00 -5.30 -3.91
N ARG A 72 24.66 -5.07 -5.06
CA ARG A 72 24.54 -3.81 -5.82
C ARG A 72 23.11 -3.56 -6.30
N MET A 73 22.42 -4.60 -6.79
CA MET A 73 21.03 -4.50 -7.22
C MET A 73 20.10 -4.15 -6.04
N ARG A 74 20.25 -4.82 -4.89
CA ARG A 74 19.47 -4.52 -3.69
C ARG A 74 19.75 -3.12 -3.14
N LYS A 75 20.99 -2.64 -3.22
CA LYS A 75 21.35 -1.26 -2.86
C LYS A 75 20.67 -0.25 -3.79
N PHE A 76 20.74 -0.49 -5.10
CA PHE A 76 20.07 0.36 -6.09
C PHE A 76 18.58 0.45 -5.83
N ILE A 77 17.86 -0.67 -5.65
CA ILE A 77 16.41 -0.67 -5.41
C ILE A 77 16.05 0.10 -4.14
N ARG A 78 16.82 -0.05 -3.05
CA ARG A 78 16.58 0.64 -1.77
C ARG A 78 16.77 2.16 -1.85
N GLU A 79 17.74 2.62 -2.63
CA GLU A 79 17.95 4.07 -2.85
C GLU A 79 16.95 4.63 -3.87
N PHE A 80 16.41 3.77 -4.72
CA PHE A 80 15.60 4.13 -5.86
C PHE A 80 14.13 4.44 -5.52
N LYS A 81 13.46 3.54 -4.79
CA LYS A 81 12.05 3.72 -4.40
C LYS A 81 11.82 5.08 -3.72
N PRO A 82 12.68 5.53 -2.78
CA PRO A 82 12.56 6.86 -2.20
C PRO A 82 12.65 8.02 -3.19
N HIS A 83 13.50 7.90 -4.21
CA HIS A 83 13.73 8.96 -5.18
C HIS A 83 12.53 9.15 -6.11
N VAL A 84 11.95 8.05 -6.62
CA VAL A 84 10.75 8.11 -7.46
C VAL A 84 9.56 8.68 -6.68
N VAL A 85 9.36 8.21 -5.45
CA VAL A 85 8.26 8.71 -4.62
C VAL A 85 8.43 10.21 -4.37
N ARG A 86 9.66 10.68 -4.08
CA ARG A 86 9.93 12.11 -3.92
C ARG A 86 9.59 12.90 -5.19
N LEU A 87 10.02 12.45 -6.38
CA LEU A 87 9.69 13.11 -7.65
C LEU A 87 8.17 13.19 -7.90
N VAL A 88 7.43 12.16 -7.51
CA VAL A 88 5.96 12.17 -7.61
C VAL A 88 5.36 13.16 -6.61
N LEU A 89 5.89 13.22 -5.39
CA LEU A 89 5.41 14.14 -4.36
C LEU A 89 5.73 15.59 -4.68
N ASP A 90 6.93 15.90 -5.16
CA ASP A 90 7.32 17.24 -5.59
C ASP A 90 6.34 17.76 -6.66
N PHE A 91 5.90 16.88 -7.58
CA PHE A 91 4.88 17.25 -8.56
C PHE A 91 3.47 17.46 -7.98
N ILE A 92 3.12 16.72 -6.93
CA ILE A 92 1.82 16.89 -6.26
C ILE A 92 1.84 18.17 -5.43
N ASP A 93 2.96 18.50 -4.79
CA ASP A 93 3.18 19.72 -3.99
C ASP A 93 3.00 20.99 -4.84
N ASP A 94 3.39 20.95 -6.12
CA ASP A 94 3.18 22.04 -7.08
C ASP A 94 1.69 22.31 -7.42
N GLN A 95 0.75 21.49 -6.95
CA GLN A 95 -0.68 21.68 -7.22
C GLN A 95 -1.33 22.64 -6.21
N PRO A 96 -2.23 23.55 -6.63
CA PRO A 96 -2.79 24.59 -5.76
C PRO A 96 -3.57 24.10 -4.53
N LEU A 97 -4.01 22.83 -4.52
CA LEU A 97 -4.76 22.24 -3.42
C LEU A 97 -3.88 21.59 -2.35
N PHE A 98 -2.65 21.22 -2.70
CA PHE A 98 -1.73 20.53 -1.80
C PHE A 98 -0.80 21.57 -1.16
N GLY A 99 -0.60 21.44 0.15
CA GLY A 99 0.49 22.11 0.86
C GLY A 99 1.66 21.15 1.07
N GLU A 100 2.67 21.62 1.80
CA GLU A 100 3.95 20.92 2.00
C GLU A 100 3.79 19.41 2.29
N LEU A 101 4.34 18.59 1.41
CA LEU A 101 4.39 17.14 1.53
C LEU A 101 5.73 16.68 2.12
N GLU A 102 5.68 15.92 3.22
CA GLU A 102 6.87 15.29 3.81
C GLU A 102 6.84 13.77 3.55
N TYR A 103 8.01 13.22 3.20
CA TYR A 103 8.16 11.80 2.89
C TYR A 103 9.28 11.13 3.67
N LYS A 104 8.92 10.05 4.37
CA LYS A 104 9.80 9.20 5.18
C LYS A 104 9.73 7.76 4.68
N PRO A 105 10.72 7.29 3.89
CA PRO A 105 10.67 5.97 3.25
C PRO A 105 10.52 4.78 4.21
N LYS A 106 11.12 4.89 5.40
CA LYS A 106 11.04 3.86 6.45
C LYS A 106 10.04 4.20 7.55
N GLY A 107 9.33 5.32 7.41
CA GLY A 107 8.30 5.71 8.35
C GLY A 107 7.06 4.84 8.19
N LYS A 108 6.21 4.85 9.21
CA LYS A 108 4.87 4.24 9.17
C LYS A 108 3.96 4.96 10.16
N ILE A 109 2.66 4.86 9.92
CA ILE A 109 1.65 5.31 10.87
C ILE A 109 1.77 4.49 12.17
N PRO A 110 1.61 5.10 13.35
CA PRO A 110 1.67 4.35 14.62
C PRO A 110 0.55 3.32 14.73
N PHE A 111 0.84 2.17 15.35
CA PHE A 111 -0.13 1.08 15.54
C PHE A 111 -1.41 1.53 16.26
N ASN A 112 -1.30 2.39 17.27
CA ASN A 112 -2.46 2.93 17.99
C ASN A 112 -3.42 3.70 17.08
N ARG A 113 -2.90 4.41 16.06
CA ARG A 113 -3.72 5.17 15.11
C ARG A 113 -4.39 4.25 14.08
N PHE A 114 -3.72 3.16 13.72
CA PHE A 114 -4.34 2.10 12.93
C PHE A 114 -5.51 1.46 13.69
N LEU A 115 -5.33 1.13 14.97
CA LEU A 115 -6.41 0.60 15.83
C LEU A 115 -7.53 1.62 16.06
N SER A 116 -7.20 2.90 16.23
CA SER A 116 -8.20 3.94 16.42
C SER A 116 -9.09 4.15 15.20
N SER A 117 -8.74 3.63 14.02
CA SER A 117 -9.62 3.63 12.85
C SER A 117 -10.93 2.87 13.08
N GLY A 118 -10.97 1.93 14.03
CA GLY A 118 -12.14 1.09 14.28
C GLY A 118 -12.49 0.13 13.14
N ILE A 119 -11.70 0.09 12.05
CA ILE A 119 -11.91 -0.83 10.93
C ILE A 119 -11.48 -2.24 11.32
N PHE A 120 -10.33 -2.35 12.00
CA PHE A 120 -9.75 -3.62 12.42
C PHE A 120 -9.62 -3.66 13.94
N SER A 121 -10.12 -4.73 14.55
CA SER A 121 -9.98 -4.98 15.98
C SER A 121 -8.97 -6.11 16.15
N LEU A 122 -7.76 -5.77 16.63
CA LEU A 122 -6.64 -6.72 16.73
C LEU A 122 -6.09 -6.77 18.14
N GLY A 123 -5.63 -7.96 18.54
CA GLY A 123 -4.83 -8.14 19.75
C GLY A 123 -3.34 -8.00 19.45
N GLU A 124 -2.62 -9.10 19.56
CA GLU A 124 -1.19 -9.16 19.24
C GLU A 124 -0.99 -9.37 17.73
N ALA A 125 -0.45 -8.34 17.06
CA ALA A 125 -0.22 -8.34 15.63
C ALA A 125 1.22 -7.94 15.27
N VAL A 126 1.75 -8.58 14.24
CA VAL A 126 2.96 -8.13 13.54
C VAL A 126 2.59 -6.94 12.68
N TYR A 127 3.22 -5.80 12.95
CA TYR A 127 2.90 -4.51 12.33
C TYR A 127 4.10 -3.92 11.58
N GLU A 128 4.11 -4.12 10.27
CA GLU A 128 5.15 -3.63 9.35
C GLU A 128 4.59 -2.52 8.47
N GLY A 129 5.44 -1.57 8.08
CA GLY A 129 5.04 -0.48 7.22
C GLY A 129 6.22 0.28 6.62
N GLU A 130 5.97 0.88 5.46
CA GLU A 130 6.93 1.68 4.70
C GLU A 130 6.22 2.81 3.94
N ASP A 131 7.01 3.69 3.33
CA ASP A 131 6.54 4.79 2.50
C ASP A 131 5.58 5.77 3.21
N TYR A 132 5.95 6.25 4.39
CA TYR A 132 5.15 7.22 5.12
C TYR A 132 5.20 8.61 4.47
N ILE A 133 4.03 9.15 4.15
CA ILE A 133 3.81 10.45 3.53
C ILE A 133 2.85 11.22 4.43
N THR A 134 3.15 12.50 4.67
CA THR A 134 2.26 13.43 5.38
C THR A 134 2.11 14.70 4.57
N GLY A 135 0.96 15.36 4.69
CA GLY A 135 0.78 16.68 4.11
C GLY A 135 -0.58 17.26 4.40
N ARG A 136 -0.92 18.31 3.65
CA ARG A 136 -2.19 19.03 3.79
C ARG A 136 -2.87 19.19 2.44
N ILE A 137 -4.19 19.01 2.41
CA ILE A 137 -5.03 19.31 1.25
C ILE A 137 -6.10 20.30 1.71
N GLY A 138 -5.97 21.56 1.29
CA GLY A 138 -6.81 22.64 1.81
C GLY A 138 -6.69 22.78 3.34
N ASP A 139 -7.76 22.44 4.05
CA ASP A 139 -7.86 22.42 5.53
C ASP A 139 -7.77 21.02 6.15
N ILE A 140 -7.48 19.99 5.35
CA ILE A 140 -7.40 18.59 5.79
C ILE A 140 -5.95 18.18 5.92
N GLU A 141 -5.52 17.81 7.12
CA GLU A 141 -4.22 17.17 7.33
C GLU A 141 -4.36 15.67 7.08
N PHE A 142 -3.44 15.10 6.31
CA PHE A 142 -3.46 13.68 6.01
C PHE A 142 -2.09 13.05 6.17
N GLU A 143 -2.12 11.76 6.43
CA GLU A 143 -0.97 10.89 6.41
C GLU A 143 -1.32 9.56 5.78
N MET A 144 -0.34 8.94 5.14
CA MET A 144 -0.52 7.64 4.51
C MET A 144 0.76 6.84 4.53
N CYS A 145 0.64 5.51 4.54
CA CYS A 145 1.77 4.61 4.35
C CYS A 145 1.28 3.26 3.83
N GLU A 146 2.19 2.47 3.26
CA GLU A 146 1.94 1.06 2.99
C GLU A 146 2.10 0.28 4.31
N LEU A 147 1.12 -0.56 4.65
CA LEU A 147 1.13 -1.39 5.84
C LEU A 147 0.94 -2.86 5.49
N LEU A 148 1.65 -3.71 6.24
CA LEU A 148 1.42 -5.15 6.32
C LEU A 148 1.14 -5.50 7.78
N VAL A 149 -0.10 -5.88 8.06
CA VAL A 149 -0.58 -6.22 9.39
C VAL A 149 -1.00 -7.68 9.40
N ARG A 150 -0.37 -8.46 10.28
CA ARG A 150 -0.59 -9.90 10.40
C ARG A 150 -0.93 -10.25 11.83
N GLU A 151 -1.95 -11.06 12.04
CA GLU A 151 -2.35 -11.54 13.36
C GLU A 151 -2.08 -13.03 13.49
N THR A 152 -1.70 -13.47 14.69
CA THR A 152 -1.54 -14.90 14.97
C THR A 152 -2.92 -15.53 15.11
N SER A 153 -3.24 -16.45 14.21
CA SER A 153 -4.45 -17.25 14.23
C SER A 153 -4.51 -18.09 15.52
N ARG A 154 -5.49 -17.82 16.38
CA ARG A 154 -5.70 -18.58 17.63
C ARG A 154 -5.97 -20.07 17.37
N VAL A 155 -6.52 -20.40 16.21
CA VAL A 155 -6.92 -21.77 15.85
C VAL A 155 -5.83 -22.50 15.06
N ARG A 156 -5.11 -21.81 14.17
CA ARG A 156 -4.21 -22.43 13.21
C ARG A 156 -2.72 -22.24 13.54
N ALA A 157 -2.39 -21.54 14.62
CA ALA A 157 -1.02 -21.23 15.05
C ALA A 157 -0.14 -20.67 13.91
N ARG A 158 -0.75 -19.91 12.99
CA ARG A 158 -0.11 -19.31 11.82
C ARG A 158 -0.40 -17.82 11.78
N LEU A 159 0.46 -17.05 11.11
CA LEU A 159 0.21 -15.65 10.83
C LEU A 159 -0.78 -15.53 9.66
N ASP A 160 -1.95 -14.93 9.91
CA ASP A 160 -2.94 -14.60 8.90
C ASP A 160 -2.80 -13.10 8.55
N ASP A 161 -2.82 -12.78 7.25
CA ASP A 161 -2.81 -11.40 6.77
C ASP A 161 -4.16 -10.73 7.08
N VAL A 162 -4.15 -9.70 7.90
CA VAL A 162 -5.35 -8.92 8.27
C VAL A 162 -5.51 -7.73 7.32
N PHE A 163 -4.42 -7.01 7.10
CA PHE A 163 -4.41 -5.86 6.21
C PHE A 163 -3.10 -5.81 5.44
N LYS A 164 -3.20 -5.61 4.13
CA LYS A 164 -2.05 -5.41 3.25
C LYS A 164 -2.42 -4.37 2.19
N GLY A 165 -1.82 -3.19 2.27
CA GLY A 165 -2.07 -2.13 1.30
C GLY A 165 -1.81 -0.74 1.87
N ILE A 166 -2.37 0.26 1.20
CA ILE A 166 -2.22 1.67 1.58
C ILE A 166 -3.24 2.01 2.67
N PHE A 167 -2.74 2.46 3.82
CA PHE A 167 -3.57 3.02 4.88
C PHE A 167 -3.46 4.54 4.84
N ILE A 168 -4.60 5.21 4.83
CA ILE A 168 -4.70 6.67 4.80
C ILE A 168 -5.48 7.11 6.04
N HIS A 169 -4.94 8.07 6.77
CA HIS A 169 -5.59 8.72 7.88
C HIS A 169 -5.64 10.22 7.63
N ALA A 170 -6.85 10.79 7.66
CA ALA A 170 -7.08 12.21 7.43
C ALA A 170 -7.85 12.81 8.60
N VAL A 171 -7.47 14.02 9.00
CA VAL A 171 -8.07 14.79 10.08
C VAL A 171 -8.71 16.03 9.50
N PHE A 172 -10.02 16.14 9.66
CA PHE A 172 -10.78 17.33 9.32
C PHE A 172 -10.65 18.38 10.43
N ARG A 173 -10.45 19.64 10.05
CA ARG A 173 -10.40 20.76 11.01
C ARG A 173 -11.66 20.88 11.86
N HIS A 174 -12.81 20.53 11.29
CA HIS A 174 -14.07 20.41 12.01
C HIS A 174 -14.39 18.92 12.15
N PRO A 175 -14.50 18.39 13.38
CA PRO A 175 -14.76 16.97 13.58
C PRO A 175 -16.12 16.62 12.97
N ALA A 176 -16.16 15.43 12.36
CA ALA A 176 -17.40 14.81 11.95
C ALA A 176 -18.34 14.68 13.16
N ARG A 177 -19.65 14.66 12.93
CA ARG A 177 -20.61 14.24 13.97
C ARG A 177 -20.96 12.78 13.73
N GLY A 178 -20.88 11.99 14.80
CA GLY A 178 -21.11 10.55 14.75
C GLY A 178 -19.96 9.76 14.13
N ARG A 179 -20.19 8.45 14.00
CA ARG A 179 -19.27 7.51 13.39
C ARG A 179 -19.92 6.87 12.18
N LEU A 180 -19.12 6.58 11.16
CA LEU A 180 -19.54 5.90 9.94
C LEU A 180 -18.49 4.87 9.57
N LEU A 181 -18.92 3.66 9.23
CA LEU A 181 -18.08 2.57 8.78
C LEU A 181 -18.69 1.99 7.49
N VAL A 182 -17.91 2.03 6.41
CA VAL A 182 -18.26 1.49 5.10
C VAL A 182 -17.35 0.29 4.83
N LEU A 183 -17.96 -0.87 4.64
CA LEU A 183 -17.25 -2.14 4.46
C LEU A 183 -17.72 -2.85 3.18
N PRO A 184 -16.82 -3.51 2.45
CA PRO A 184 -17.21 -4.46 1.41
C PRO A 184 -18.06 -5.60 2.02
N ARG A 185 -19.19 -5.91 1.39
CA ARG A 185 -20.10 -6.96 1.90
C ARG A 185 -19.45 -8.34 1.95
N ASP A 186 -18.58 -8.64 1.00
CA ASP A 186 -17.86 -9.92 0.93
C ASP A 186 -16.82 -10.10 2.05
N GLU A 187 -16.37 -9.00 2.66
CA GLU A 187 -15.41 -9.00 3.77
C GLU A 187 -16.09 -8.85 5.14
N MET A 188 -17.42 -8.67 5.17
CA MET A 188 -18.19 -8.52 6.41
C MET A 188 -17.94 -9.64 7.44
N PRO A 189 -17.81 -10.94 7.06
CA PRO A 189 -17.50 -12.00 8.02
C PRO A 189 -16.18 -11.80 8.76
N LEU A 190 -15.19 -11.18 8.11
CA LEU A 190 -13.88 -10.89 8.70
C LEU A 190 -13.93 -9.71 9.68
N MET A 191 -14.94 -8.84 9.56
CA MET A 191 -15.08 -7.59 10.31
C MET A 191 -16.08 -7.68 11.48
N THR A 192 -16.40 -8.91 11.93
CA THR A 192 -17.43 -9.16 12.94
C THR A 192 -17.17 -8.41 14.25
N GLU A 193 -15.92 -8.37 14.73
CA GLU A 193 -15.57 -7.67 15.98
C GLU A 193 -15.71 -6.14 15.84
N SER A 194 -15.24 -5.57 14.72
CA SER A 194 -15.37 -4.14 14.44
C SER A 194 -16.83 -3.71 14.33
N LEU A 195 -17.67 -4.51 13.67
CA LEU A 195 -19.11 -4.29 13.61
C LEU A 195 -19.77 -4.38 14.98
N ARG A 196 -19.43 -5.40 15.78
CA ARG A 196 -19.94 -5.55 17.15
C ARG A 196 -19.59 -4.32 17.99
N ASN A 197 -18.36 -3.84 17.91
CA ASN A 197 -17.90 -2.64 18.62
C ASN A 197 -18.68 -1.39 18.19
N LEU A 198 -18.95 -1.22 16.89
CA LEU A 198 -19.73 -0.08 16.41
C LEU A 198 -21.20 -0.18 16.86
N VAL A 199 -21.82 -1.35 16.75
CA VAL A 199 -23.21 -1.58 17.18
C VAL A 199 -23.36 -1.38 18.69
N ALA A 200 -22.41 -1.87 19.49
CA ALA A 200 -22.39 -1.65 20.94
C ALA A 200 -22.31 -0.15 21.31
N ASN A 201 -21.75 0.68 20.44
CA ASN A 201 -21.70 2.13 20.57
C ASN A 201 -22.89 2.85 19.91
N GLY A 202 -24.01 2.16 19.68
CA GLY A 202 -25.22 2.74 19.10
C GLY A 202 -25.20 2.85 17.57
N GLY A 203 -24.30 2.11 16.91
CA GLY A 203 -24.28 1.98 15.46
C GLY A 203 -25.45 1.14 14.92
N GLN A 204 -25.99 1.56 13.78
CA GLN A 204 -27.05 0.87 13.06
C GLN A 204 -26.70 0.80 11.56
N CYS A 205 -27.29 -0.17 10.86
CA CYS A 205 -27.18 -0.23 9.40
C CYS A 205 -27.91 0.98 8.79
N LEU A 206 -27.26 1.65 7.84
CA LEU A 206 -27.78 2.84 7.14
C LEU A 206 -28.08 2.57 5.67
N ASP A 207 -28.06 1.30 5.24
CA ASP A 207 -28.27 0.89 3.85
C ASP A 207 -29.62 1.41 3.30
N ASP A 208 -30.68 1.44 4.12
CA ASP A 208 -32.02 1.94 3.74
C ASP A 208 -32.05 3.43 3.39
N HIS A 209 -31.00 4.18 3.74
CA HIS A 209 -30.87 5.62 3.46
C HIS A 209 -30.02 5.90 2.21
N ILE A 210 -29.59 4.87 1.48
CA ILE A 210 -28.73 4.98 0.30
C ILE A 210 -29.53 4.54 -0.94
N PRO A 211 -29.82 5.44 -1.90
CA PRO A 211 -30.59 5.09 -3.08
C PRO A 211 -29.83 4.26 -4.13
N GLU A 212 -28.50 4.30 -4.14
CA GLU A 212 -27.68 3.68 -5.18
C GLU A 212 -27.55 2.16 -4.97
N GLU A 213 -28.37 1.40 -5.68
CA GLU A 213 -28.33 -0.08 -5.67
C GLU A 213 -26.95 -0.63 -6.05
N GLU A 214 -26.24 0.02 -6.99
CA GLU A 214 -24.91 -0.44 -7.41
C GLU A 214 -23.89 -0.38 -6.27
N PHE A 215 -23.97 0.66 -5.43
CA PHE A 215 -23.14 0.80 -4.24
C PHE A 215 -23.55 -0.22 -3.17
N LEU A 216 -24.85 -0.33 -2.90
CA LEU A 216 -25.39 -1.28 -1.92
C LEU A 216 -25.14 -2.74 -2.30
N GLY A 217 -25.02 -3.08 -3.60
CA GLY A 217 -24.64 -4.42 -4.02
C GLY A 217 -23.21 -4.83 -3.61
N ARG A 218 -22.35 -3.86 -3.31
CA ARG A 218 -20.92 -4.09 -3.00
C ARG A 218 -20.53 -3.72 -1.58
N PHE A 219 -21.19 -2.72 -1.00
CA PHE A 219 -20.87 -2.17 0.31
C PHE A 219 -22.08 -2.24 1.24
N THR A 220 -21.78 -2.28 2.53
CA THR A 220 -22.73 -2.03 3.61
C THR A 220 -22.21 -0.89 4.47
N VAL A 221 -23.12 -0.07 4.98
CA VAL A 221 -22.81 1.14 5.73
C VAL A 221 -23.43 1.05 7.11
N TYR A 222 -22.59 1.20 8.12
CA TYR A 222 -23.02 1.31 9.51
C TYR A 222 -22.67 2.68 10.04
N GLY A 223 -23.52 3.26 10.87
CA GLY A 223 -23.20 4.52 11.53
C GLY A 223 -24.04 4.78 12.77
N THR A 224 -23.59 5.71 13.61
CA THR A 224 -24.31 6.11 14.82
C THR A 224 -25.50 7.00 14.47
N ARG A 225 -26.47 7.14 15.39
CA ARG A 225 -27.71 7.90 15.16
C ARG A 225 -27.49 9.39 14.85
N ASP A 226 -26.40 9.96 15.35
CA ASP A 226 -26.00 11.35 15.14
C ASP A 226 -25.15 11.55 13.87
N ALA A 227 -24.81 10.46 13.17
CA ALA A 227 -24.05 10.50 11.93
C ALA A 227 -24.87 11.12 10.79
N ARG A 228 -24.33 12.17 10.17
CA ARG A 228 -24.95 12.82 9.01
C ARG A 228 -24.48 12.14 7.73
N LEU A 229 -25.21 11.14 7.26
CA LEU A 229 -24.83 10.31 6.11
C LEU A 229 -24.45 11.13 4.87
N SER A 230 -25.26 12.12 4.48
CA SER A 230 -24.98 12.96 3.31
C SER A 230 -23.72 13.83 3.44
N ALA A 231 -23.32 14.17 4.67
CA ALA A 231 -22.10 14.94 4.94
C ALA A 231 -20.85 14.05 5.02
N LEU A 232 -20.99 12.84 5.56
CA LEU A 232 -19.87 11.90 5.75
C LEU A 232 -19.63 11.00 4.54
N LEU A 233 -20.68 10.70 3.78
CA LEU A 233 -20.64 9.85 2.60
C LEU A 233 -21.43 10.50 1.44
N PRO A 234 -20.93 11.61 0.87
CA PRO A 234 -21.53 12.25 -0.29
C PRO A 234 -21.67 11.30 -1.50
N GLN A 235 -22.52 11.66 -2.46
CA GLN A 235 -22.75 10.86 -3.66
C GLN A 235 -21.46 10.61 -4.44
N GLU A 236 -20.63 11.64 -4.62
CA GLU A 236 -19.37 11.56 -5.36
C GLU A 236 -18.40 10.56 -4.72
N LEU A 237 -18.37 10.50 -3.38
CA LEU A 237 -17.55 9.53 -2.66
C LEU A 237 -18.07 8.11 -2.83
N ARG A 238 -19.39 7.89 -2.84
CA ARG A 238 -19.98 6.56 -3.10
C ARG A 238 -19.71 6.08 -4.52
N GLU A 239 -19.81 6.96 -5.50
CA GLU A 239 -19.46 6.66 -6.89
C GLU A 239 -17.98 6.30 -7.02
N PHE A 240 -17.10 7.08 -6.39
CA PHE A 240 -15.66 6.78 -6.34
C PHE A 240 -15.38 5.41 -5.72
N LEU A 241 -15.96 5.12 -4.55
CA LEU A 241 -15.79 3.82 -3.86
C LEU A 241 -16.27 2.66 -4.74
N THR A 242 -17.42 2.82 -5.41
CA THR A 242 -17.99 1.82 -6.31
C THR A 242 -17.08 1.53 -7.51
N GLN A 243 -16.53 2.58 -8.12
CA GLN A 243 -15.60 2.44 -9.25
C GLN A 243 -14.28 1.81 -8.80
N TYR A 244 -13.72 2.27 -7.69
CA TYR A 244 -12.44 1.77 -7.17
C TYR A 244 -12.54 0.30 -6.72
N ARG A 245 -13.70 -0.12 -6.21
CA ARG A 245 -13.94 -1.50 -5.77
C ARG A 245 -13.76 -2.55 -6.86
N ARG A 246 -13.89 -2.14 -8.14
CA ARG A 246 -13.65 -3.00 -9.31
C ARG A 246 -12.17 -3.39 -9.46
N GLN A 247 -11.25 -2.60 -8.89
CA GLN A 247 -9.81 -2.80 -9.00
C GLN A 247 -9.18 -3.34 -7.71
N SER A 248 -9.69 -2.91 -6.55
CA SER A 248 -9.11 -3.27 -5.25
C SER A 248 -10.14 -3.30 -4.13
N LYS A 249 -9.76 -3.85 -2.98
CA LYS A 249 -10.53 -3.77 -1.74
C LYS A 249 -10.30 -2.39 -1.10
N ILE A 250 -11.37 -1.80 -0.56
CA ILE A 250 -11.31 -0.50 0.11
C ILE A 250 -12.25 -0.52 1.33
N TYR A 251 -11.77 0.07 2.41
CA TYR A 251 -12.50 0.25 3.65
C TYR A 251 -12.50 1.75 3.98
N LEU A 252 -13.59 2.26 4.53
CA LEU A 252 -13.67 3.64 4.97
C LEU A 252 -14.27 3.70 6.37
N SER A 253 -13.60 4.40 7.27
CA SER A 253 -14.11 4.70 8.61
C SER A 253 -13.96 6.19 8.86
N ILE A 254 -15.02 6.80 9.38
CA ILE A 254 -15.07 8.19 9.77
C ILE A 254 -15.48 8.23 11.24
N ILE A 255 -14.69 8.94 12.03
CA ILE A 255 -14.86 9.02 13.48
C ILE A 255 -14.91 10.49 13.87
N GLY A 256 -16.03 10.89 14.45
CA GLY A 256 -16.27 12.19 15.08
C GLY A 256 -16.00 12.20 16.58
#